data_AF-A0A379ZGP4-F1
#
_entry.id   AF-A0A379ZGP4-F1
#
_cell.length_a   1.000
_cell.length_b   1.000
_cell.length_c   1.000
_cell.angle_alpha   90.00
_cell.angle_beta   90.00
_cell.angle_gamma   90.00
#
_symmetry.space_group_name_H-M   'P 1'
#
loop_
_entity.id
_entity.type
_entity.pdbx_description
1 polymer ?
#
loop_
_entity_poly.entity_id
_entity_poly.type
_entity_poly.pdbx_seq_one_letter_code
_entity_poly.pdbx_strand_id
1 'polypeptide(L)'
;MRDDIQFIQQPVIDDERFMRGDTVRLTTANLRHEYQLDVSILRREGKLIFGSVIAAAPKVDIPPKEWEIAPGQEVVFRQENIAKALPSVS
;
A
#
# COMPACT_ATOMS: atom_id res chain seq x y z
N MET A 1 -10.29 4.51 9.37
CA MET A 1 -8.89 4.63 8.94
C MET A 1 -8.04 3.70 9.79
N ARG A 2 -7.22 2.83 9.18
CA ARG A 2 -6.26 1.94 9.84
C ARG A 2 -4.89 2.63 9.86
N ASP A 3 -4.57 3.29 10.97
CA ASP A 3 -3.26 3.89 11.25
C ASP A 3 -2.32 2.94 12.00
N ASP A 4 -2.84 1.81 12.45
CA ASP A 4 -2.12 0.70 13.05
C ASP A 4 -1.30 -0.10 12.03
N ILE A 5 -1.52 0.07 10.73
CA ILE A 5 -0.78 -0.64 9.68
C ILE A 5 0.47 0.15 9.30
N GLN A 6 1.62 -0.51 9.35
CA GLN A 6 2.90 0.00 8.89
C GLN A 6 3.30 -0.65 7.56
N PHE A 7 4.15 0.05 6.82
CA PHE A 7 4.60 -0.38 5.51
C PHE A 7 6.12 -0.45 5.45
N ILE A 8 6.63 -1.43 4.70
CA ILE A 8 8.05 -1.60 4.43
C ILE A 8 8.54 -0.39 3.64
N GLN A 9 9.71 0.13 4.02
CA GLN A 9 10.41 1.13 3.22
C GLN A 9 10.96 0.49 1.96
N GLN A 10 10.66 1.08 0.82
CA GLN A 10 11.11 0.64 -0.50
C GLN A 10 12.36 1.43 -0.89
N PRO A 11 13.22 0.87 -1.76
CA PRO A 11 14.33 1.62 -2.34
C PRO A 11 13.81 2.92 -2.97
N VAL A 12 14.54 4.02 -2.76
CA VAL A 12 14.14 5.35 -3.24
C VAL A 12 13.88 5.29 -4.75
N ILE A 13 12.66 5.66 -5.14
CA ILE A 13 12.29 5.89 -6.53
C ILE A 13 12.53 7.37 -6.79
N ASP A 14 13.44 7.70 -7.70
CA ASP A 14 13.72 9.09 -8.09
C ASP A 14 12.45 9.76 -8.66
N ASP A 15 12.22 11.01 -8.22
CA ASP A 15 11.27 12.05 -8.68
C ASP A 15 9.84 11.66 -9.16
N GLU A 16 9.36 10.43 -8.90
CA GLU A 16 7.97 10.07 -9.17
C GLU A 16 7.02 10.87 -8.27
N ARG A 17 6.22 11.74 -8.90
CA ARG A 17 5.17 12.50 -8.24
C ARG A 17 3.86 11.72 -8.29
N PHE A 18 3.53 11.07 -7.18
CA PHE A 18 2.22 10.45 -7.00
C PHE A 18 1.14 11.48 -6.67
N MET A 19 0.00 11.37 -7.34
CA MET A 19 -1.15 12.27 -7.26
C MET A 19 -2.41 11.52 -6.80
N ARG A 20 -3.44 12.30 -6.43
CA ARG A 20 -4.76 11.74 -6.12
C ARG A 20 -5.30 10.96 -7.32
N GLY A 21 -5.82 9.77 -7.06
CA GLY A 21 -6.34 8.85 -8.07
C GLY A 21 -5.33 7.79 -8.50
N ASP A 22 -4.03 8.05 -8.34
CA ASP A 22 -3.00 7.07 -8.67
C ASP A 22 -3.14 5.82 -7.80
N THR A 23 -2.85 4.67 -8.41
CA THR A 23 -2.78 3.40 -7.68
C THR A 23 -1.32 3.06 -7.44
N VAL A 24 -0.97 2.85 -6.18
CA VAL A 24 0.38 2.54 -5.73
C VAL A 24 0.42 1.21 -5.03
N ARG A 25 1.59 0.58 -5.04
CA ARG A 25 1.80 -0.73 -4.41
C ARG A 25 2.56 -0.57 -3.10
N LEU A 26 2.05 -1.20 -2.05
CA LEU A 26 2.62 -1.19 -0.71
C LEU A 26 2.85 -2.61 -0.21
N THR A 27 3.79 -2.79 0.72
CA THR A 27 3.97 -4.04 1.46
C THR A 27 3.89 -3.77 2.95
N THR A 28 3.04 -4.50 3.69
CA THR A 28 2.82 -4.30 5.12
C THR A 28 4.00 -4.81 5.95
N ALA A 29 4.31 -4.22 7.10
CA ALA A 29 5.48 -4.58 7.91
C ALA A 29 5.15 -5.07 9.35
N ASN A 30 3.92 -4.92 9.83
CA ASN A 30 3.57 -5.12 11.24
C ASN A 30 2.25 -5.88 11.45
N LEU A 31 1.87 -6.68 10.48
CA LEU A 31 0.76 -7.61 10.58
C LEU A 31 1.27 -9.02 10.84
N ARG A 32 0.38 -9.90 11.30
CA ARG A 32 0.73 -11.32 11.50
C ARG A 32 1.15 -11.96 10.18
N HIS A 33 0.50 -11.58 9.08
CA HIS A 33 0.89 -11.96 7.73
C HIS A 33 1.30 -10.73 6.92
N GLU A 34 2.28 -10.90 6.05
CA GLU A 34 2.69 -9.84 5.13
C GLU A 34 1.75 -9.81 3.93
N TYR A 35 1.25 -8.62 3.58
CA TYR A 35 0.40 -8.38 2.43
C TYR A 35 1.08 -7.44 1.44
N GLN A 36 0.87 -7.72 0.16
CA GLN A 36 1.02 -6.75 -0.91
C GLN A 36 -0.33 -6.09 -1.16
N LEU A 37 -0.38 -4.76 -1.12
CA LEU A 37 -1.59 -3.98 -1.32
C LEU A 37 -1.47 -3.12 -2.57
N ASP A 38 -2.54 -3.06 -3.35
CA ASP A 38 -2.75 -2.00 -4.33
C ASP A 38 -3.69 -0.97 -3.71
N VAL A 39 -3.25 0.29 -3.62
CA VAL A 39 -3.91 1.37 -2.88
C VAL A 39 -4.11 2.58 -3.78
N SER A 40 -5.34 3.08 -3.88
CA SER A 40 -5.63 4.32 -4.59
C SER A 40 -5.43 5.52 -3.67
N ILE A 41 -4.69 6.54 -4.12
CA ILE A 41 -4.41 7.75 -3.35
C ILE A 41 -5.67 8.63 -3.29
N LEU A 42 -6.14 8.90 -2.08
CA LEU A 42 -7.29 9.76 -1.83
C LEU A 42 -6.87 11.22 -1.62
N ARG A 43 -5.85 11.44 -0.78
CA ARG A 43 -5.33 12.77 -0.46
C ARG A 43 -3.92 12.71 0.12
N ARG A 44 -3.24 13.87 0.13
CA ARG A 44 -1.91 14.04 0.72
C ARG A 44 -1.95 15.21 1.71
N GLU A 45 -1.36 15.00 2.88
CA GLU A 45 -1.21 16.03 3.91
C GLU A 45 0.27 16.06 4.34
N GLY A 46 1.02 16.99 3.74
CA GLY A 46 2.47 17.08 3.93
C GLY A 46 3.21 15.83 3.45
N LYS A 47 3.80 15.08 4.39
CA LYS A 47 4.52 13.82 4.13
C LYS A 47 3.62 12.59 4.18
N LEU A 48 2.40 12.71 4.69
CA LEU A 48 1.46 11.61 4.82
C LEU A 48 0.58 11.51 3.57
N ILE A 49 0.37 10.29 3.11
CA ILE A 49 -0.50 9.94 1.99
C ILE A 49 -1.61 9.04 2.54
N PHE A 50 -2.84 9.41 2.25
CA PHE A 50 -4.04 8.67 2.64
C PHE A 50 -4.57 7.98 1.39
N GLY A 51 -4.82 6.67 1.49
CA GLY A 51 -5.31 5.89 0.38
C GLY A 51 -6.35 4.86 0.79
N SER A 52 -7.10 4.36 -0.19
CA SER A 52 -8.03 3.24 -0.02
C SER A 52 -7.45 1.99 -0.65
N VAL A 53 -7.43 0.89 0.10
CA VAL A 53 -7.05 -0.43 -0.41
C VAL A 53 -8.03 -0.82 -1.53
N ILE A 54 -7.49 -1.12 -2.71
CA ILE A 54 -8.24 -1.62 -3.87
C ILE A 54 -8.14 -3.15 -3.91
N ALA A 55 -6.94 -3.67 -3.69
CA ALA A 55 -6.69 -5.10 -3.63
C ALA A 55 -5.67 -5.41 -2.52
N ALA A 56 -5.84 -6.58 -1.90
CA ALA A 56 -4.92 -7.12 -0.92
C ALA A 56 -4.56 -8.55 -1.32
N ALA A 57 -3.28 -8.90 -1.25
CA ALA A 57 -2.77 -10.24 -1.51
C ALA A 57 -1.80 -10.63 -0.40
N PRO A 58 -2.12 -11.63 0.44
CA PRO A 58 -1.15 -12.15 1.40
C PRO A 58 0.01 -12.82 0.65
N LYS A 59 1.24 -12.69 1.16
CA LYS A 59 2.43 -13.34 0.58
C LYS A 59 2.51 -14.84 0.85
N VAL A 60 1.64 -15.34 1.72
CA VAL A 60 1.48 -16.76 2.05
C VAL A 60 0.05 -17.18 1.79
N ASP A 61 -0.16 -18.46 1.49
CA ASP A 61 -1.51 -19.00 1.30
C ASP A 61 -2.21 -19.11 2.66
N ILE A 62 -3.18 -18.22 2.89
CA ILE A 62 -4.02 -18.19 4.09
C ILE A 62 -5.49 -18.05 3.70
N PRO A 63 -6.40 -18.70 4.45
CA PRO A 63 -7.82 -18.64 4.13
C PRO A 63 -8.35 -17.21 4.29
N PRO A 64 -9.31 -16.75 3.46
CA PRO A 64 -9.86 -15.39 3.50
C PRO A 64 -10.36 -14.93 4.87
N LYS A 65 -10.85 -15.86 5.70
CA LYS A 65 -11.32 -15.57 7.06
C LYS A 65 -10.22 -15.10 8.03
N GLU A 66 -8.96 -15.36 7.69
CA GLU A 66 -7.78 -14.99 8.48
C GLU A 66 -7.09 -13.72 7.95
N TRP A 67 -7.66 -13.11 6.91
CA TRP A 67 -7.12 -11.88 6.35
C TRP A 67 -7.30 -10.71 7.32
N GLU A 68 -6.23 -9.96 7.52
CA GLU A 68 -6.17 -8.83 8.46
C GLU A 68 -6.50 -7.49 7.78
N ILE A 69 -6.50 -7.50 6.44
CA ILE A 69 -6.77 -6.36 5.57
C ILE A 69 -7.83 -6.75 4.54
N ALA A 70 -8.74 -5.82 4.27
CA ALA A 70 -9.79 -5.97 3.26
C ALA A 70 -9.79 -4.80 2.26
N PRO A 71 -10.24 -5.01 1.02
CA PRO A 71 -10.56 -3.92 0.09
C PRO A 71 -11.52 -2.89 0.70
N GLY A 72 -11.34 -1.62 0.32
CA GLY A 72 -12.09 -0.48 0.84
C GLY A 72 -11.58 0.08 2.17
N GLN A 73 -10.59 -0.56 2.82
CA GLN A 73 -9.99 -0.01 4.03
C GLN A 73 -9.08 1.18 3.71
N GLU A 74 -9.25 2.26 4.46
CA GLU A 74 -8.36 3.42 4.37
C GLU A 74 -7.09 3.22 5.19
N VAL A 75 -5.94 3.50 4.58
CA VAL A 75 -4.60 3.37 5.15
C VAL A 75 -3.80 4.66 5.00
N VAL A 76 -2.80 4.84 5.86
CA VAL A 76 -1.87 5.97 5.81
C VAL A 76 -0.45 5.47 5.61
N PHE A 77 0.24 6.07 4.65
CA PHE A 77 1.60 5.69 4.29
C PHE A 77 2.39 6.92 3.84
N ARG A 78 3.66 6.73 3.50
CA ARG A 78 4.56 7.78 2.99
C ARG A 78 5.13 7.38 1.64
N GLN A 79 5.72 8.35 0.96
CA GLN A 79 6.32 8.12 -0.35
C GLN A 79 7.42 7.06 -0.30
N GLU A 80 8.22 7.01 0.78
CA GLU A 80 9.23 5.97 0.97
C GLU A 80 8.66 4.54 1.11
N ASN A 81 7.34 4.37 1.23
CA ASN A 81 6.71 3.05 1.31
C ASN A 81 6.24 2.51 -0.05
N ILE A 82 6.21 3.35 -1.08
CA ILE A 82 5.67 3.00 -2.39
C ILE A 82 6.68 2.14 -3.15
N ALA A 83 6.27 0.94 -3.56
CA ALA A 83 7.09 0.06 -4.37
C ALA A 83 7.13 0.57 -5.82
N LYS A 84 8.29 0.40 -6.47
CA LYS A 84 8.45 0.77 -7.89
C LYS A 84 7.40 0.02 -8.70
N ALA A 85 6.65 0.74 -9.54
CA ALA A 85 5.86 0.10 -10.57
C ALA A 85 6.83 -0.74 -11.41
N LEU A 86 6.74 -2.07 -11.30
CA LEU A 86 7.40 -2.92 -12.29
C LEU A 86 6.81 -2.50 -13.64
N PRO A 87 7.63 -2.12 -14.64
CA PRO A 87 7.09 -1.79 -15.94
C PRO A 87 6.22 -2.96 -16.38
N SER A 88 4.96 -2.69 -16.69
CA SER A 88 4.12 -3.66 -17.37
C SER A 88 4.89 -4.06 -18.62
N VAL A 89 5.33 -5.31 -18.67
CA VAL A 89 5.94 -5.85 -19.87
C VAL A 89 4.82 -5.87 -20.91
N SER A 90 4.83 -4.87 -21.80
CA SER A 90 3.97 -4.80 -22.98
C SER A 90 4.25 -5.97 -23.92
#